data_AF-A0A6B2D9L1-F1
#
_entry.id   AF-A0A6B2D9L1-F1
#
_cell.length_a   1.000
_cell.length_b   1.000
_cell.length_c   1.000
_cell.angle_alpha   90.00
_cell.angle_beta   90.00
_cell.angle_gamma   90.00
#
_symmetry.space_group_name_H-M   'P 1'
#
loop_
_entity.id
_entity.type
_entity.pdbx_description
1 polymer ?
#
loop_
_entity_poly.entity_id
_entity_poly.type
_entity_poly.pdbx_seq_one_letter_code
_entity_poly.pdbx_strand_id
1 'polypeptide(L)'
;SFGISGTNAHTILEQAPAAETAAGDRPDGPVPWVLSGRNPAALRAQAEKLLSHVDRHPGLHPADVGYSLARHRAAFEHRAVVVGGDRDGLLRGLAAQQAVP
;
A
#
# COMPACT_ATOMS: atom_id res chain seq x y z
N SER A 1 24.73 -11.00 15.44
CA SER A 1 24.64 -10.15 16.64
C SER A 1 25.75 -10.51 17.60
N PHE A 2 26.57 -9.52 18.00
CA PHE A 2 27.59 -9.66 19.03
C PHE A 2 27.17 -8.81 20.23
N GLY A 3 26.95 -9.43 21.40
CA GLY A 3 26.52 -8.74 22.62
C GLY A 3 27.71 -8.30 23.49
N ILE A 4 27.53 -7.24 24.29
CA ILE A 4 28.56 -6.69 25.20
C ILE A 4 29.06 -7.70 26.25
N SER A 5 28.30 -8.77 26.51
CA SER A 5 28.67 -9.88 27.41
C SER A 5 29.46 -11.01 26.73
N GLY A 6 29.71 -10.94 25.42
CA GLY A 6 30.36 -12.01 24.65
C GLY A 6 29.41 -13.04 24.02
N THR A 7 28.09 -12.90 24.15
CA THR A 7 27.12 -13.81 23.52
C THR A 7 26.88 -13.41 22.05
N ASN A 8 27.15 -14.34 21.14
CA ASN A 8 26.98 -14.12 19.70
C ASN A 8 25.82 -14.96 19.16
N ALA A 9 24.97 -14.34 18.34
CA ALA A 9 23.92 -15.01 17.56
C ALA A 9 24.16 -14.76 16.07
N HIS A 10 24.07 -15.79 15.24
CA HIS A 10 24.14 -15.68 13.78
C HIS A 10 22.85 -16.24 13.19
N THR A 11 22.30 -15.56 12.18
CA THR A 11 21.07 -15.97 11.51
C THR A 11 21.36 -16.04 10.01
N ILE A 12 21.13 -17.21 9.44
CA ILE A 12 21.17 -17.42 7.99
C ILE A 12 19.76 -17.17 7.47
N LEU A 13 19.62 -16.23 6.53
CA LEU A 13 18.37 -15.93 5.85
C LEU A 13 18.49 -16.43 4.41
N GLU A 14 17.54 -17.26 4.00
CA GLU A 14 17.44 -17.76 2.64
C GLU A 14 16.17 -17.21 1.99
N GLN A 15 16.21 -17.04 0.66
CA GLN A 15 15.05 -16.58 -0.09
C GLN A 15 13.97 -17.68 -0.10
N ALA A 16 12.73 -17.31 0.20
CA ALA A 16 11.61 -18.22 0.03
C ALA A 16 11.47 -18.64 -1.45
N PRO A 17 11.03 -19.88 -1.74
CA PRO A 17 10.69 -20.28 -3.11
C PRO A 17 9.73 -19.29 -3.75
N ALA A 18 9.88 -19.05 -5.05
CA ALA A 18 8.95 -18.19 -5.77
C ALA A 18 7.54 -18.75 -5.67
N ALA A 19 6.60 -17.96 -5.16
CA ALA A 19 5.20 -18.33 -5.17
C ALA A 19 4.63 -18.13 -6.58
N GLU A 20 4.07 -19.19 -7.18
CA GLU A 20 3.26 -19.03 -8.39
C GLU A 20 2.01 -18.24 -8.05
N THR A 21 1.84 -17.10 -8.71
CA THR A 21 0.62 -16.31 -8.57
C THR A 21 -0.48 -17.02 -9.35
N ALA A 22 -1.40 -17.68 -8.65
CA ALA A 22 -2.58 -18.23 -9.29
C ALA A 22 -3.36 -17.09 -9.98
N ALA A 23 -3.73 -17.28 -11.24
CA ALA A 23 -4.61 -16.37 -11.95
C ALA A 23 -6.03 -16.53 -11.39
N GLY A 24 -6.29 -15.87 -10.26
CA GLY A 24 -7.62 -15.76 -9.69
C GLY A 24 -8.48 -14.79 -10.51
N ASP A 25 -9.80 -14.98 -10.44
CA ASP A 25 -10.76 -14.09 -11.07
C ASP A 25 -10.61 -12.69 -10.48
N ARG A 26 -10.31 -11.71 -11.33
CA ARG A 26 -10.09 -10.33 -10.89
C ARG A 26 -11.41 -9.59 -10.98
N PRO A 27 -11.84 -8.87 -9.93
CA PRO A 27 -13.08 -8.14 -9.99
C PRO A 27 -12.99 -7.09 -11.10
N ASP A 28 -13.91 -7.20 -12.07
CA ASP A 28 -14.10 -6.20 -13.10
C ASP A 28 -14.82 -4.98 -12.53
N GLY A 29 -14.28 -3.80 -12.79
CA GLY A 29 -14.90 -2.52 -12.45
C GLY A 29 -14.14 -1.69 -11.41
N PRO A 30 -14.75 -0.58 -10.95
CA PRO A 30 -14.07 0.37 -10.08
C PRO A 30 -13.65 -0.22 -8.73
N VAL A 31 -12.40 0.04 -8.35
CA VAL A 31 -11.83 -0.44 -7.08
C VAL A 31 -11.64 0.71 -6.08
N PRO A 32 -11.90 0.49 -4.79
CA PRO A 32 -11.65 1.48 -3.75
C PRO A 32 -10.22 1.35 -3.19
N TRP A 33 -9.49 2.46 -3.14
CA TRP A 33 -8.28 2.61 -2.34
C TRP A 33 -8.61 3.38 -1.08
N VAL A 34 -8.64 2.66 0.05
CA VAL A 34 -8.96 3.22 1.37
C VAL A 34 -7.68 3.67 2.06
N LEU A 35 -7.64 4.93 2.47
CA LEU A 35 -6.52 5.52 3.22
C LEU A 35 -7.00 5.96 4.60
N SER A 36 -6.11 5.88 5.59
CA SER A 36 -6.37 6.47 6.90
C SER A 36 -5.12 7.05 7.56
N GLY A 37 -5.31 8.05 8.43
CA GLY A 37 -4.25 8.69 9.22
C GLY A 37 -4.75 9.18 10.58
N ARG A 38 -3.84 9.35 11.54
CA ARG A 38 -4.15 9.84 12.90
C ARG A 38 -4.47 11.34 12.97
N ASN A 39 -4.21 12.06 11.89
CA ASN A 39 -4.54 13.47 11.71
C ASN A 39 -4.60 13.75 10.20
N PRO A 40 -5.10 14.92 9.76
CA PRO A 40 -5.20 15.24 8.34
C PRO A 40 -3.85 15.21 7.61
N ALA A 41 -2.78 15.70 8.24
CA ALA A 41 -1.44 15.69 7.64
C ALA A 41 -0.90 14.26 7.43
N ALA A 42 -1.16 13.36 8.39
CA ALA A 42 -0.80 11.95 8.28
C ALA A 42 -1.57 11.25 7.15
N LEU A 43 -2.85 11.59 6.94
CA LEU A 43 -3.63 11.08 5.81
C LEU A 43 -3.04 11.53 4.46
N ARG A 44 -2.66 12.80 4.34
CA ARG A 44 -1.98 13.32 3.12
C ARG A 44 -0.65 12.64 2.87
N ALA A 45 0.15 12.44 3.91
CA ALA A 45 1.41 11.71 3.81
C ALA A 45 1.22 10.24 3.39
N GLN A 46 0.10 9.59 3.77
CA GLN A 46 -0.23 8.26 3.25
C GLN A 46 -0.57 8.29 1.76
N ALA A 47 -1.34 9.29 1.31
CA ALA A 47 -1.66 9.46 -0.11
C ALA A 47 -0.41 9.68 -0.97
N GLU A 48 0.52 10.52 -0.50
CA GLU A 48 1.80 10.77 -1.18
C GLU A 48 2.68 9.52 -1.25
N LYS A 49 2.83 8.81 -0.12
CA LYS A 49 3.60 7.55 -0.08
C LYS A 49 2.99 6.49 -1.00
N LEU A 50 1.67 6.36 -1.01
CA LEU A 50 0.99 5.41 -1.88
C LEU A 50 1.21 5.79 -3.35
N LEU A 51 1.02 7.06 -3.72
CA LEU A 51 1.24 7.56 -5.08
C LEU A 51 2.66 7.24 -5.55
N SER A 52 3.67 7.61 -4.76
CA SER A 52 5.08 7.32 -5.07
C SER A 52 5.38 5.82 -5.16
N HIS A 53 4.74 5.00 -4.33
CA HIS A 53 4.93 3.55 -4.35
C HIS A 53 4.35 2.94 -5.62
N VAL A 54 3.10 3.25 -5.96
CA VAL A 54 2.48 2.67 -7.15
C VAL A 54 3.19 3.15 -8.41
N ASP A 55 3.61 4.42 -8.49
CA ASP A 55 4.35 4.95 -9.64
C ASP A 55 5.65 4.18 -9.92
N ARG A 56 6.39 3.82 -8.87
CA ARG A 56 7.59 2.97 -8.96
C ARG A 56 7.32 1.51 -9.33
N HIS A 57 6.06 1.06 -9.28
CA HIS A 57 5.67 -0.32 -9.54
C HIS A 57 4.47 -0.38 -10.52
N PRO A 58 4.70 -0.09 -11.82
CA PRO A 58 3.64 -0.07 -12.83
C PRO A 58 2.90 -1.40 -13.02
N GLY A 59 3.55 -2.52 -12.69
CA GLY A 59 2.96 -3.87 -12.78
C GLY A 59 1.97 -4.24 -11.67
N LEU A 60 1.81 -3.42 -10.62
CA LEU A 60 0.84 -3.71 -9.57
C LEU A 60 -0.60 -3.57 -10.09
N HIS A 61 -1.40 -4.61 -9.86
CA HIS A 61 -2.81 -4.58 -10.21
C HIS A 61 -3.58 -3.71 -9.20
N PRO A 62 -4.45 -2.78 -9.66
CA PRO A 62 -5.18 -1.88 -8.77
C PRO A 62 -6.03 -2.57 -7.69
N ALA A 63 -6.62 -3.72 -8.01
CA ALA A 63 -7.41 -4.50 -7.05
C ALA A 63 -6.56 -5.06 -5.91
N ASP A 64 -5.32 -5.49 -6.19
CA ASP A 64 -4.41 -6.06 -5.16
C ASP A 64 -3.94 -4.97 -4.20
N VAL A 65 -3.71 -3.76 -4.73
CA VAL A 65 -3.41 -2.57 -3.93
C VAL A 65 -4.61 -2.23 -3.03
N GLY A 66 -5.82 -2.19 -3.60
CA GLY A 66 -7.05 -1.93 -2.83
C GLY A 66 -7.30 -2.96 -1.73
N TYR A 67 -7.12 -4.24 -2.05
CA TYR A 67 -7.21 -5.34 -1.08
C TYR A 67 -6.21 -5.16 0.07
N SER A 68 -4.95 -4.85 -0.28
CA SER A 68 -3.89 -4.69 0.71
C SER A 68 -4.15 -3.52 1.66
N LEU A 69 -4.66 -2.41 1.12
CA LEU A 69 -5.06 -1.24 1.89
C LEU A 69 -6.22 -1.56 2.84
N ALA A 70 -7.24 -2.28 2.35
CA ALA A 70 -8.42 -2.61 3.14
C ALA A 70 -8.15 -3.66 4.25
N ARG A 71 -7.29 -4.65 3.98
CA ARG A 71 -7.14 -5.82 4.87
C ARG A 71 -5.94 -5.76 5.80
N HIS A 72 -4.87 -5.08 5.39
CA HIS A 72 -3.56 -5.15 6.07
C HIS A 72 -3.06 -3.81 6.63
N ARG A 73 -3.84 -2.74 6.49
CA ARG A 73 -3.50 -1.45 7.11
C ARG A 73 -4.40 -1.19 8.30
N ALA A 74 -3.82 -0.60 9.35
CA ALA A 74 -4.59 -0.12 10.48
C ALA A 74 -5.55 0.99 10.01
N ALA A 75 -6.76 1.02 10.57
CA ALA A 75 -7.77 2.03 10.28
C ALA A 75 -7.75 3.11 11.36
N PHE A 76 -7.29 4.31 11.00
CA PHE A 76 -7.30 5.50 11.85
C PHE A 76 -8.55 6.38 11.61
N GLU A 77 -8.66 7.45 12.37
CA GLU A 77 -9.81 8.34 12.49
C GLU A 77 -10.02 9.24 11.27
N HIS A 78 -8.96 9.76 10.64
CA HIS A 78 -9.08 10.51 9.38
C HIS A 78 -9.00 9.55 8.22
N ARG A 79 -10.03 9.52 7.37
CA ARG A 79 -10.16 8.55 6.28
C ARG A 79 -10.49 9.24 4.97
N ALA A 80 -9.96 8.68 3.89
CA ALA A 80 -10.34 9.02 2.52
C ALA A 80 -10.45 7.73 1.71
N VAL A 81 -11.32 7.75 0.69
CA VAL A 81 -11.44 6.67 -0.28
C VAL A 81 -11.33 7.27 -1.66
N VAL A 82 -10.42 6.72 -2.46
CA VAL A 82 -10.31 7.02 -3.88
C VAL A 82 -10.90 5.84 -4.65
N VAL A 83 -11.88 6.09 -5.50
CA VAL A 83 -12.50 5.07 -6.34
C VAL A 83 -12.14 5.34 -7.80
N GLY A 84 -11.66 4.34 -8.52
CA GLY A 84 -11.31 4.48 -9.93
C GLY A 84 -11.49 3.17 -10.69
N GLY A 85 -11.91 3.30 -11.95
CA GLY A 85 -12.05 2.18 -12.90
C GLY A 85 -10.73 1.75 -13.54
N ASP A 86 -9.73 2.63 -13.49
CA ASP A 86 -8.40 2.38 -14.02
C ASP A 86 -7.33 3.01 -13.10
N ARG A 87 -6.08 2.68 -13.42
CA ARG A 87 -4.91 3.17 -12.70
C ARG A 87 -4.84 4.69 -12.71
N ASP A 88 -5.04 5.32 -13.86
CA ASP A 88 -4.87 6.76 -14.02
C ASP A 88 -5.91 7.55 -13.20
N GLY A 89 -7.15 7.07 -13.14
CA GLY A 89 -8.20 7.61 -12.29
C GLY A 89 -7.83 7.55 -10.81
N LEU A 90 -7.25 6.44 -10.36
CA LEU A 90 -6.77 6.28 -8.98
C LEU A 90 -5.59 7.21 -8.68
N LEU A 91 -4.62 7.35 -9.60
CA LEU A 91 -3.48 8.26 -9.42
C LEU A 91 -3.93 9.73 -9.33
N ARG A 92 -4.85 10.15 -10.21
CA ARG A 92 -5.45 11.50 -10.16
C ARG A 92 -6.18 11.73 -8.83
N GLY A 93 -6.96 10.74 -8.38
CA GLY A 93 -7.67 10.84 -7.11
C GLY A 93 -6.74 10.93 -5.90
N LEU A 94 -5.63 10.20 -5.88
CA LEU A 94 -4.60 10.31 -4.83
C LEU A 94 -3.90 11.67 -4.84
N ALA A 95 -3.52 12.17 -6.02
CA ALA A 95 -2.92 13.49 -6.15
C ALA A 95 -3.84 14.59 -5.60
N ALA A 96 -5.15 14.47 -5.85
CA ALA A 96 -6.14 15.39 -5.31
C ALA A 96 -6.21 15.37 -3.76
N GLN A 97 -5.96 14.23 -3.10
CA GLN A 97 -5.92 14.15 -1.63
C GLN A 97 -4.76 14.94 -1.02
N GLN A 98 -3.71 15.24 -1.78
CA GLN A 98 -2.58 16.04 -1.32
C GLN A 98 -2.90 17.54 -1.32
N ALA A 99 -3.85 17.98 -2.16
CA ALA A 99 -4.17 19.38 -2.41
C ALA A 99 -5.32 19.93 -1.54
N VAL A 100 -6.04 19.09 -0.79
CA VAL A 100 -7.14 19.55 0.08
C VAL A 100 -6.54 20.17 1.35
N PRO A 101 -6.78 21.47 1.67
CA PRO A 101 -6.24 22.15 2.86
C PRO A 101 -6.73 21.56 4.18
#